data_AF-A0AAD5JN59-F1
#
_entry.id   AF-A0AAD5JN59-F1
#
_cell.length_a   1.000
_cell.length_b   1.000
_cell.length_c   1.000
_cell.angle_alpha   90.00
_cell.angle_beta   90.00
_cell.angle_gamma   90.00
#
_symmetry.space_group_name_H-M   'P 1'
#
loop_
_entity.id
_entity.type
_entity.pdbx_description
1 polymer ?
#
loop_
_entity_poly.entity_id
_entity_poly.type
_entity_poly.pdbx_seq_one_letter_code
_entity_poly.pdbx_strand_id
1 'polypeptide(L)'
;MDRYRADYGSNNNSNSSSISEEEGEEEEEDASSAEEDDFVVDDDIIDGVKMDSPNEKVSLPAAFSTVNTQRFSTNFKIYVEFLLHTILEKDTQSLYFQQAISMVERRVRGLKDSLITSDAWRPTFKMALDRYPLWHSAVCKGLICEGCRQNRAASFEVVLAAEPEDTDAEPREEPFSLGSECYKRAKVYHKLVHFRSHLHKHVRNEAEAFMSSHDNEDDEQLTCLTEDNIMKDMHSSGFIKLLYQQTQSLFSQARFQYMPSSTRKRRSREQPLFNDDDQESYSEEEV
;
A
#
# COMPACT_ATOMS: atom_id res chain seq x y z
N MET A 1 59.59 18.10 -21.50
CA MET A 1 58.66 19.07 -20.87
C MET A 1 57.41 18.30 -20.44
N ASP A 2 57.53 17.23 -19.67
CA ASP A 2 57.92 17.13 -18.25
C ASP A 2 56.90 17.74 -17.27
N ARG A 3 56.17 16.80 -16.64
CA ARG A 3 55.84 16.70 -15.21
C ARG A 3 54.92 17.77 -14.61
N TYR A 4 53.72 17.34 -14.19
CA TYR A 4 53.27 17.59 -12.81
C TYR A 4 52.54 16.35 -12.26
N ARG A 5 53.13 15.82 -11.19
CA ARG A 5 52.71 14.68 -10.36
C ARG A 5 52.57 15.25 -8.95
N ALA A 6 51.46 15.00 -8.27
CA ALA A 6 51.31 15.25 -6.84
C ALA A 6 50.51 14.10 -6.22
N ASP A 7 51.24 13.23 -5.53
CA ASP A 7 50.77 12.26 -4.54
C ASP A 7 50.66 12.92 -3.15
N TYR A 8 50.15 12.15 -2.18
CA TYR A 8 49.97 12.38 -0.72
C TYR A 8 48.60 12.94 -0.28
N GLY A 9 47.89 12.38 0.70
CA GLY A 9 48.27 11.34 1.67
C GLY A 9 47.08 10.70 2.38
N SER A 10 47.29 9.46 2.81
CA SER A 10 46.46 8.74 3.78
C SER A 10 46.47 9.42 5.14
N ASN A 11 45.33 9.43 5.83
CA ASN A 11 45.33 9.55 7.28
C ASN A 11 44.26 8.64 7.89
N ASN A 12 44.73 7.55 8.50
CA ASN A 12 43.98 6.73 9.45
C ASN A 12 43.82 7.51 10.75
N ASN A 13 42.63 7.53 11.33
CA ASN A 13 42.52 7.74 12.77
C ASN A 13 41.44 6.84 13.37
N SER A 14 41.90 5.84 14.10
CA SER A 14 41.12 4.97 14.97
C SER A 14 41.17 5.54 16.38
N ASN A 15 40.01 5.72 17.02
CA ASN A 15 39.86 5.88 18.47
C ASN A 15 38.41 5.47 18.78
N SER A 16 38.12 4.26 19.28
CA SER A 16 38.35 3.69 20.62
C SER A 16 37.55 4.35 21.75
N SER A 17 36.42 3.69 22.07
CA SER A 17 35.83 3.37 23.38
C SER A 17 35.52 4.44 24.44
N SER A 18 34.26 4.40 24.91
CA SER A 18 33.79 4.30 26.31
C SER A 18 32.36 4.84 26.37
N ILE A 19 31.33 4.01 26.44
CA ILE A 19 30.70 3.41 27.64
C ILE A 19 30.15 4.47 28.63
N SER A 20 28.83 4.53 28.70
CA SER A 20 28.05 4.96 29.87
C SER A 20 26.62 4.47 29.66
N GLU A 21 26.33 3.39 30.38
CA GLU A 21 25.01 2.85 30.68
C GLU A 21 24.24 3.87 31.51
N GLU A 22 22.96 4.11 31.20
CA GLU A 22 22.00 4.62 32.18
C GLU A 22 20.62 4.06 31.86
N GLU A 23 20.14 3.27 32.81
CA GLU A 23 18.87 2.59 32.89
C GLU A 23 17.74 3.59 33.13
N GLY A 24 16.59 3.34 32.49
CA GLY A 24 15.38 4.11 32.64
C GLY A 24 14.20 3.30 32.14
N GLU A 25 13.82 2.30 32.94
CA GLU A 25 12.57 1.56 32.83
C GLU A 25 11.39 2.47 33.18
N GLU A 26 10.56 2.82 32.19
CA GLU A 26 9.19 3.23 32.43
C GLU A 26 8.29 2.49 31.43
N GLU A 27 7.67 1.43 31.95
CA GLU A 27 6.55 0.71 31.35
C GLU A 27 5.30 1.61 31.38
N GLU A 28 4.94 2.18 30.24
CA GLU A 28 3.60 2.76 30.03
C GLU A 28 2.93 1.93 28.92
N GLU A 29 2.24 0.88 29.36
CA GLU A 29 1.26 0.13 28.59
C GLU A 29 0.04 1.04 28.28
N ASP A 30 0.11 1.87 27.24
CA ASP A 30 -1.10 2.43 26.63
C ASP A 30 -1.51 1.57 25.44
N ALA A 31 -2.15 0.45 25.77
CA ALA A 31 -2.95 -0.35 24.87
C ALA A 31 -4.24 0.41 24.51
N SER A 32 -4.12 1.46 23.70
CA SER A 32 -5.23 1.98 22.90
C SER A 32 -5.05 1.53 21.45
N SER A 33 -5.14 0.22 21.26
CA SER A 33 -5.60 -0.35 19.99
C SER A 33 -7.05 0.08 19.80
N ALA A 34 -7.24 1.32 19.39
CA ALA A 34 -8.45 1.77 18.73
C ALA A 34 -8.55 0.98 17.43
N GLU A 35 -9.10 -0.23 17.54
CA GLU A 35 -9.86 -0.83 16.46
C GLU A 35 -10.96 0.19 16.14
N GLU A 36 -10.64 1.10 15.22
CA GLU A 36 -11.66 1.89 14.55
C GLU A 36 -12.61 0.89 13.93
N ASP A 37 -13.75 0.72 14.61
CA ASP A 37 -14.93 -0.01 14.18
C ASP A 37 -15.05 0.10 12.67
N ASP A 38 -14.76 -1.03 12.02
CA ASP A 38 -15.25 -1.32 10.68
C ASP A 38 -16.78 -1.28 10.82
N PHE A 39 -17.37 -0.11 10.58
CA PHE A 39 -18.81 0.14 10.60
C PHE A 39 -19.44 -0.68 9.46
N VAL A 40 -19.57 -1.97 9.73
CA VAL A 40 -20.34 -2.95 9.01
C VAL A 40 -21.56 -3.17 9.89
N VAL A 41 -22.72 -2.74 9.42
CA VAL A 41 -23.98 -3.00 10.10
C VAL A 41 -24.18 -4.52 10.06
N ASP A 42 -24.13 -5.19 11.22
CA ASP A 42 -24.49 -6.60 11.31
C ASP A 42 -26.00 -6.72 11.02
N ASP A 43 -26.35 -7.30 9.88
CA ASP A 43 -27.72 -7.50 9.39
C ASP A 43 -28.59 -8.41 10.31
N ASP A 44 -28.03 -8.93 11.39
CA ASP A 44 -28.70 -9.81 12.36
C ASP A 44 -29.47 -9.03 13.46
N ILE A 45 -29.48 -7.70 13.42
CA ILE A 45 -30.19 -6.83 14.37
C ILE A 45 -31.23 -5.99 13.64
N ILE A 46 -32.46 -6.49 13.55
CA ILE A 46 -33.64 -5.69 13.19
C ILE A 46 -34.32 -5.27 14.50
N ASP A 47 -34.47 -3.97 14.73
CA ASP A 47 -35.16 -3.37 15.89
C ASP A 47 -34.69 -3.84 17.29
N GLY A 48 -33.40 -4.15 17.45
CA GLY A 48 -32.81 -4.43 18.78
C GLY A 48 -33.19 -5.79 19.39
N VAL A 49 -33.78 -6.70 18.60
CA VAL A 49 -34.10 -8.06 19.03
C VAL A 49 -33.18 -9.07 18.34
N LYS A 50 -32.37 -9.78 19.14
CA LYS A 50 -31.48 -10.83 18.66
C LYS A 50 -32.30 -12.09 18.36
N MET A 51 -32.34 -12.54 17.11
CA MET A 51 -33.08 -13.74 16.70
C MET A 51 -32.29 -15.01 17.06
N ASP A 52 -32.59 -15.60 18.22
CA ASP A 52 -32.05 -16.89 18.63
C ASP A 52 -32.97 -18.03 18.16
N SER A 53 -32.88 -18.48 16.89
CA SER A 53 -33.26 -19.84 16.49
C SER A 53 -32.87 -20.20 15.05
N PRO A 54 -32.19 -21.34 14.81
CA PRO A 54 -31.80 -21.81 13.49
C PRO A 54 -32.77 -22.90 13.00
N ASN A 55 -33.78 -22.58 12.19
CA ASN A 55 -34.44 -23.59 11.35
C ASN A 55 -35.50 -23.01 10.39
N GLU A 56 -35.03 -22.42 9.30
CA GLU A 56 -35.71 -22.57 8.01
C GLU A 56 -34.70 -22.20 6.91
N LYS A 57 -34.21 -23.19 6.16
CA LYS A 57 -33.35 -22.93 4.99
C LYS A 57 -34.23 -22.37 3.88
N VAL A 58 -34.67 -21.14 4.03
CA VAL A 58 -35.17 -20.34 2.91
C VAL A 58 -33.99 -20.18 1.97
N SER A 59 -34.08 -20.80 0.78
CA SER A 59 -33.10 -20.61 -0.28
C SER A 59 -33.26 -19.19 -0.81
N LEU A 60 -32.64 -18.23 -0.13
CA LEU A 60 -32.52 -16.87 -0.63
C LEU A 60 -31.81 -16.92 -1.99
N PRO A 61 -32.25 -16.12 -2.97
CA PRO A 61 -31.51 -15.97 -4.22
C PRO A 61 -30.04 -15.67 -3.91
N ALA A 62 -29.10 -16.15 -4.73
CA ALA A 62 -27.66 -16.01 -4.47
C ALA A 62 -27.22 -14.56 -4.13
N ALA A 63 -27.96 -13.55 -4.61
CA ALA A 63 -27.79 -12.14 -4.30
C ALA A 63 -28.03 -11.74 -2.82
N PHE A 64 -28.75 -12.56 -2.05
CA PHE A 64 -29.14 -12.33 -0.66
C PHE A 64 -28.65 -13.45 0.28
N SER A 65 -27.79 -14.34 -0.20
CA SER A 65 -27.21 -15.41 0.63
C SER A 65 -26.13 -14.84 1.56
N THR A 66 -25.98 -15.42 2.76
CA THR A 66 -24.92 -15.15 3.75
C THR A 66 -23.49 -15.35 3.21
N VAL A 67 -23.36 -15.86 1.99
CA VAL A 67 -22.08 -15.87 1.25
C VAL A 67 -21.60 -14.44 0.93
N ASN A 68 -22.51 -13.46 0.82
CA ASN A 68 -22.16 -12.06 0.53
C ASN A 68 -21.58 -11.30 1.75
N THR A 69 -21.65 -11.87 2.96
CA THR A 69 -21.13 -11.27 4.21
C THR A 69 -19.77 -11.86 4.64
N GLN A 70 -19.12 -12.64 3.77
CA GLN A 70 -17.80 -13.17 4.09
C GLN A 70 -16.78 -12.04 4.33
N ARG A 71 -15.96 -12.20 5.37
CA ARG A 71 -14.87 -11.25 5.69
C ARG A 71 -13.92 -11.06 4.50
N PHE A 72 -13.36 -9.85 4.37
CA PHE A 72 -12.41 -9.54 3.30
C PHE A 72 -11.20 -10.50 3.28
N SER A 73 -10.74 -10.96 4.45
CA SER A 73 -9.67 -11.95 4.56
C SER A 73 -10.00 -13.28 3.87
N THR A 74 -11.26 -13.73 3.96
CA THR A 74 -11.71 -14.97 3.33
C THR A 74 -11.75 -14.80 1.83
N ASN A 75 -12.37 -13.72 1.34
CA ASN A 75 -12.41 -13.40 -0.08
C ASN A 75 -11.02 -13.20 -0.68
N PHE A 76 -10.08 -12.63 0.08
CA PHE A 76 -8.70 -12.51 -0.37
C PHE A 76 -8.02 -13.87 -0.56
N LYS A 77 -8.24 -14.83 0.32
CA LYS A 77 -7.72 -16.20 0.16
C LYS A 77 -8.27 -16.86 -1.11
N ILE A 78 -9.59 -16.75 -1.31
CA ILE A 78 -10.27 -17.27 -2.50
C ILE A 78 -9.75 -16.59 -3.78
N TYR A 79 -9.44 -15.30 -3.69
CA TYR A 79 -8.85 -14.56 -4.80
C TYR A 79 -7.44 -15.06 -5.14
N VAL A 80 -6.61 -15.40 -4.14
CA VAL A 80 -5.30 -16.01 -4.36
C VAL A 80 -5.43 -17.42 -4.97
N GLU A 81 -6.37 -18.22 -4.48
CA GLU A 81 -6.70 -19.53 -5.06
C GLU A 81 -7.12 -19.40 -6.53
N PHE A 82 -8.01 -18.46 -6.85
CA PHE A 82 -8.37 -18.14 -8.24
C PHE A 82 -7.15 -17.78 -9.11
N LEU A 83 -6.20 -17.00 -8.60
CA LEU A 83 -4.97 -16.67 -9.35
C LEU A 83 -4.14 -17.92 -9.59
N LEU A 84 -4.02 -18.80 -8.60
CA LEU A 84 -3.33 -20.09 -8.75
C LEU A 84 -4.01 -20.97 -9.80
N HIS A 85 -5.34 -21.07 -9.81
CA HIS A 85 -6.06 -21.80 -10.87
C HIS A 85 -5.78 -21.24 -12.24
N THR A 86 -5.69 -19.91 -12.35
CA THR A 86 -5.37 -19.23 -13.62
C THR A 86 -3.96 -19.60 -14.09
N ILE A 87 -2.99 -19.69 -13.17
CA ILE A 87 -1.61 -20.09 -13.46
C ILE A 87 -1.53 -21.57 -13.87
N LEU A 88 -2.33 -22.43 -13.24
CA LEU A 88 -2.40 -23.88 -13.54
C LEU A 88 -3.35 -24.22 -14.71
N GLU A 89 -3.85 -23.21 -15.43
CA GLU A 89 -4.78 -23.37 -16.57
C GLU A 89 -6.05 -24.18 -16.26
N LYS A 90 -6.55 -24.08 -15.01
CA LYS A 90 -7.77 -24.76 -14.56
C LYS A 90 -9.03 -23.91 -14.79
N ASP A 91 -10.19 -24.55 -14.67
CA ASP A 91 -11.47 -23.84 -14.75
C ASP A 91 -11.63 -22.84 -13.61
N THR A 92 -11.85 -21.58 -13.97
CA THR A 92 -12.07 -20.45 -13.06
C THR A 92 -13.48 -19.87 -13.17
N GLN A 93 -14.39 -20.51 -13.91
CA GLN A 93 -15.74 -19.98 -14.17
C GLN A 93 -16.71 -20.14 -13.00
N SER A 94 -16.27 -20.70 -11.87
CA SER A 94 -17.12 -20.93 -10.71
C SER A 94 -17.64 -19.59 -10.13
N LEU A 95 -18.93 -19.57 -9.74
CA LEU A 95 -19.54 -18.42 -9.08
C LEU A 95 -18.81 -18.05 -7.77
N TYR A 96 -18.17 -19.03 -7.14
CA TYR A 96 -17.33 -18.88 -5.96
C TYR A 96 -16.18 -17.88 -6.18
N PHE A 97 -15.42 -18.03 -7.27
CA PHE A 97 -14.33 -17.10 -7.59
C PHE A 97 -14.86 -15.73 -7.99
N GLN A 98 -15.93 -15.67 -8.78
CA GLN A 98 -16.48 -14.40 -9.28
C GLN A 98 -16.88 -13.45 -8.14
N GLN A 99 -17.42 -13.98 -7.05
CA GLN A 99 -17.79 -13.19 -5.87
C GLN A 99 -16.55 -12.61 -5.18
N ALA A 100 -15.53 -13.45 -4.93
CA ALA A 100 -14.29 -13.02 -4.31
C ALA A 100 -13.53 -11.99 -5.16
N ILE A 101 -13.42 -12.22 -6.47
CA ILE A 101 -12.85 -11.28 -7.44
C ILE A 101 -13.58 -9.94 -7.37
N SER A 102 -14.91 -9.97 -7.44
CA SER A 102 -15.73 -8.76 -7.39
C SER A 102 -15.52 -7.98 -6.10
N MET A 103 -15.43 -8.65 -4.94
CA MET A 103 -15.20 -7.99 -3.66
C MET A 103 -13.81 -7.34 -3.60
N VAL A 104 -12.76 -8.08 -3.95
CA VAL A 104 -11.38 -7.58 -3.89
C VAL A 104 -11.17 -6.44 -4.89
N GLU A 105 -11.58 -6.61 -6.14
CA GLU A 105 -11.40 -5.59 -7.17
C GLU A 105 -12.24 -4.33 -6.90
N ARG A 106 -13.46 -4.48 -6.36
CA ARG A 106 -14.28 -3.32 -5.95
C ARG A 106 -13.59 -2.53 -4.85
N ARG A 107 -12.97 -3.20 -3.86
CA ARG A 107 -12.26 -2.54 -2.76
C ARG A 107 -11.03 -1.78 -3.28
N VAL A 108 -10.22 -2.41 -4.13
CA VAL A 108 -9.04 -1.80 -4.77
C VAL A 108 -9.45 -0.60 -5.62
N ARG A 109 -10.50 -0.77 -6.46
CA ARG A 109 -11.04 0.29 -7.30
C ARG A 109 -11.51 1.49 -6.49
N GLY A 110 -12.26 1.26 -5.41
CA GLY A 110 -12.72 2.33 -4.53
C GLY A 110 -11.58 3.17 -3.94
N LEU A 111 -10.50 2.51 -3.51
CA LEU A 111 -9.29 3.20 -3.01
C LEU A 111 -8.56 3.95 -4.13
N LYS A 112 -8.42 3.32 -5.30
CA LYS A 112 -7.79 3.91 -6.48
C LYS A 112 -8.51 5.20 -6.91
N ASP A 113 -9.84 5.14 -7.02
CA ASP A 113 -10.65 6.26 -7.49
C ASP A 113 -10.64 7.41 -6.47
N SER A 114 -10.62 7.09 -5.16
CA SER A 114 -10.48 8.08 -4.09
C SER A 114 -9.16 8.84 -4.17
N LEU A 115 -8.04 8.19 -4.51
CA LEU A 115 -6.76 8.88 -4.65
C LEU A 115 -6.78 9.93 -5.77
N ILE A 116 -7.37 9.59 -6.92
CA ILE A 116 -7.40 10.47 -8.09
C ILE A 116 -8.31 11.68 -7.88
N THR A 117 -9.48 11.52 -7.24
CA THR A 117 -10.45 12.62 -7.10
C THR A 117 -9.88 13.83 -6.37
N SER A 118 -8.86 13.62 -5.52
CA SER A 118 -8.17 14.68 -4.78
C SER A 118 -7.02 15.35 -5.54
N ASP A 119 -6.56 14.77 -6.66
CA ASP A 119 -5.31 15.14 -7.30
C ASP A 119 -5.50 15.68 -8.73
N ALA A 120 -5.02 16.90 -8.95
CA ALA A 120 -4.96 17.52 -10.27
C ALA A 120 -3.77 17.00 -11.09
N TRP A 121 -3.71 15.69 -11.34
CA TRP A 121 -2.67 15.09 -12.16
C TRP A 121 -2.82 15.45 -13.64
N ARG A 122 -1.70 15.50 -14.35
CA ARG A 122 -1.72 15.68 -15.82
C ARG A 122 -2.24 14.40 -16.48
N PRO A 123 -3.09 14.50 -17.52
CA PRO A 123 -3.62 13.32 -18.21
C PRO A 123 -2.53 12.39 -18.76
N THR A 124 -1.46 12.95 -19.32
CA THR A 124 -0.31 12.18 -19.85
C THR A 124 0.33 11.31 -18.77
N PHE A 125 0.62 11.91 -17.60
CA PHE A 125 1.18 11.17 -16.47
C PHE A 125 0.22 10.09 -15.96
N LYS A 126 -1.08 10.39 -15.83
CA LYS A 126 -2.07 9.39 -15.41
C LYS A 126 -2.16 8.22 -16.40
N MET A 127 -2.19 8.50 -17.69
CA MET A 127 -2.21 7.46 -18.73
C MET A 127 -0.97 6.58 -18.65
N ALA A 128 0.20 7.16 -18.38
CA ALA A 128 1.42 6.40 -18.17
C ALA A 128 1.33 5.50 -16.92
N LEU A 129 0.83 6.02 -15.80
CA LEU A 129 0.61 5.23 -14.57
C LEU A 129 -0.31 4.02 -14.82
N ASP A 130 -1.37 4.23 -15.60
CA ASP A 130 -2.34 3.18 -15.93
C ASP A 130 -1.76 2.14 -16.91
N ARG A 131 -0.84 2.56 -17.78
CA ARG A 131 -0.28 1.74 -18.86
C ARG A 131 0.89 0.86 -18.42
N TYR A 132 1.78 1.39 -17.59
CA TYR A 132 3.09 0.80 -17.34
C TYR A 132 3.15 0.14 -15.95
N PRO A 133 3.32 -1.19 -15.85
CA PRO A 133 3.30 -1.90 -14.57
C PRO A 133 4.61 -1.82 -13.79
N LEU A 134 5.72 -1.39 -14.40
CA LEU A 134 7.00 -1.22 -13.72
C LEU A 134 7.18 0.22 -13.27
N TRP A 135 7.75 0.37 -12.07
CA TRP A 135 8.05 1.65 -11.44
C TRP A 135 9.49 1.67 -10.96
N HIS A 136 10.30 2.56 -11.52
CA HIS A 136 11.64 2.87 -11.03
C HIS A 136 11.70 4.31 -10.55
N SER A 137 12.50 4.61 -9.54
CA SER A 137 12.62 5.98 -9.06
C SER A 137 13.99 6.32 -8.50
N ALA A 138 14.44 7.54 -8.77
CA ALA A 138 15.65 8.15 -8.25
C ALA A 138 15.34 9.53 -7.65
N VAL A 139 16.26 10.09 -6.87
CA VAL A 139 16.15 11.46 -6.33
C VAL A 139 16.69 12.44 -7.37
N CYS A 140 15.98 13.55 -7.59
CA CYS A 140 16.42 14.62 -8.50
C CYS A 140 16.35 15.99 -7.81
N LYS A 141 17.00 17.00 -8.41
CA LYS A 141 16.98 18.39 -7.94
C LYS A 141 16.91 19.34 -9.12
N GLY A 142 16.26 20.49 -8.92
CA GLY A 142 16.20 21.56 -9.92
C GLY A 142 15.19 21.36 -11.05
N LEU A 143 14.43 20.26 -11.04
CA LEU A 143 13.36 19.99 -12.00
C LEU A 143 11.99 20.42 -11.47
N ILE A 144 11.00 20.46 -12.35
CA ILE A 144 9.61 20.82 -12.03
C ILE A 144 8.76 19.56 -12.05
N CYS A 145 7.76 19.48 -11.18
CA CYS A 145 6.81 18.38 -11.12
C CYS A 145 5.94 18.33 -12.37
N GLU A 146 6.09 17.27 -13.15
CA GLU A 146 5.34 16.93 -14.35
C GLU A 146 4.06 16.15 -14.02
N GLY A 147 3.97 15.58 -12.81
CA GLY A 147 2.80 14.84 -12.37
C GLY A 147 1.57 15.72 -12.15
N CYS A 148 1.75 16.97 -11.70
CA CYS A 148 0.65 17.89 -11.39
C CYS A 148 0.66 19.16 -12.24
N ARG A 149 -0.41 19.95 -12.15
CA ARG A 149 -0.55 21.24 -12.85
C ARG A 149 0.07 22.44 -12.11
N GLN A 150 0.55 22.23 -10.88
CA GLN A 150 0.99 23.30 -9.99
C GLN A 150 2.48 23.67 -10.15
N ASN A 151 3.21 23.01 -11.05
CA ASN A 151 4.63 23.27 -11.34
C ASN A 151 5.51 23.39 -10.08
N ARG A 152 5.24 22.58 -9.05
CA ARG A 152 6.06 22.54 -7.82
C ARG A 152 7.46 21.98 -8.13
N ALA A 153 8.45 22.28 -7.30
CA ALA A 153 9.77 21.67 -7.44
C ALA A 153 9.68 20.13 -7.36
N ALA A 154 10.34 19.45 -8.29
CA ALA A 154 10.49 18.01 -8.26
C ALA A 154 11.61 17.61 -7.29
N SER A 155 11.42 16.47 -6.65
CA SER A 155 12.40 15.84 -5.75
C SER A 155 12.74 14.42 -6.19
N PHE A 156 11.94 13.85 -7.09
CA PHE A 156 12.09 12.49 -7.58
C PHE A 156 11.98 12.47 -9.09
N GLU A 157 12.76 11.62 -9.72
CA GLU A 157 12.58 11.20 -11.10
C GLU A 157 12.02 9.78 -11.08
N VAL A 158 10.98 9.53 -11.86
CA VAL A 158 10.27 8.26 -11.93
C VAL A 158 10.28 7.79 -13.36
N VAL A 159 10.67 6.53 -13.59
CA VAL A 159 10.59 5.90 -14.90
C VAL A 159 9.53 4.81 -14.84
N LEU A 160 8.52 4.97 -15.68
CA LEU A 160 7.45 3.98 -15.88
C LEU A 160 7.79 3.13 -17.10
N ALA A 161 7.78 1.81 -16.93
CA ALA A 161 8.19 0.88 -17.99
C ALA A 161 7.24 -0.32 -18.11
N ALA A 162 7.30 -1.00 -19.25
CA ALA A 162 6.70 -2.32 -19.46
C ALA A 162 7.80 -3.27 -19.92
N GLU A 163 7.74 -4.52 -19.45
CA GLU A 163 8.61 -5.58 -19.97
C GLU A 163 8.24 -5.82 -21.44
N PRO A 164 9.21 -6.05 -22.34
CA PRO A 164 8.95 -6.42 -23.72
C PRO A 164 8.47 -7.88 -23.74
N GLU A 165 7.21 -8.13 -23.41
CA GLU A 165 6.61 -9.46 -23.60
C GLU A 165 6.37 -9.67 -25.12
N ASP A 166 7.11 -10.63 -25.68
CA ASP A 166 6.90 -11.33 -26.97
C ASP A 166 6.78 -10.50 -28.26
N THR A 167 7.14 -9.22 -28.22
CA THR A 167 7.22 -8.36 -29.42
C THR A 167 8.63 -7.80 -29.56
N ASP A 168 9.17 -7.81 -30.79
CA ASP A 168 10.46 -7.15 -31.16
C ASP A 168 10.43 -5.62 -30.98
N ALA A 169 9.53 -5.09 -30.16
CA ALA A 169 9.39 -3.69 -29.86
C ALA A 169 10.38 -3.30 -28.75
N GLU A 170 11.12 -2.22 -28.99
CA GLU A 170 11.98 -1.58 -27.99
C GLU A 170 11.20 -1.34 -26.68
N PRO A 171 11.83 -1.57 -25.51
CA PRO A 171 11.22 -1.30 -24.22
C PRO A 171 10.77 0.15 -24.15
N ARG A 172 9.47 0.35 -23.88
CA ARG A 172 8.89 1.69 -23.78
C ARG A 172 9.01 2.18 -22.36
N GLU A 173 9.87 3.16 -22.17
CA GLU A 173 10.06 3.86 -20.92
C GLU A 173 9.55 5.30 -21.02
N GLU A 174 8.82 5.76 -20.01
CA GLU A 174 8.38 7.14 -19.89
C GLU A 174 8.89 7.75 -18.57
N PRO A 175 9.87 8.67 -18.62
CA PRO A 175 10.37 9.36 -17.44
C PRO A 175 9.47 10.55 -17.05
N PHE A 176 9.33 10.77 -15.74
CA PHE A 176 8.60 11.89 -15.14
C PHE A 176 9.33 12.45 -13.93
N SER A 177 9.43 13.78 -13.85
CA SER A 177 9.88 14.47 -12.64
C SER A 177 8.70 14.73 -11.70
N LEU A 178 8.75 14.27 -10.45
CA LEU A 178 7.68 14.39 -9.48
C LEU A 178 8.11 15.15 -8.22
N GLY A 179 7.22 16.01 -7.71
CA GLY A 179 7.32 16.57 -6.36
C GLY A 179 7.05 15.49 -5.30
N SER A 180 7.47 15.74 -4.05
CA SER A 180 7.40 14.75 -2.96
C SER A 180 6.01 14.13 -2.75
N GLU A 181 4.96 14.95 -2.77
CA GLU A 181 3.59 14.49 -2.54
C GLU A 181 3.03 13.75 -3.76
N CYS A 182 3.28 14.26 -4.97
CA CYS A 182 2.90 13.57 -6.20
C CYS A 182 3.59 12.20 -6.28
N TYR A 183 4.87 12.09 -5.90
CA TYR A 183 5.59 10.83 -5.85
C TYR A 183 4.93 9.81 -4.90
N LYS A 184 4.68 10.20 -3.64
CA LYS A 184 4.07 9.30 -2.64
C LYS A 184 2.70 8.79 -3.10
N ARG A 185 1.85 9.70 -3.58
CA ARG A 185 0.49 9.38 -4.03
C ARG A 185 0.49 8.54 -5.31
N ALA A 186 1.30 8.92 -6.30
CA ALA A 186 1.42 8.18 -7.55
C ALA A 186 1.97 6.77 -7.32
N LYS A 187 2.93 6.58 -6.40
CA LYS A 187 3.46 5.26 -6.04
C LYS A 187 2.39 4.34 -5.45
N VAL A 188 1.52 4.86 -4.58
CA VAL A 188 0.42 4.07 -4.00
C VAL A 188 -0.65 3.78 -5.04
N TYR A 189 -1.01 4.79 -5.85
CA TYR A 189 -1.94 4.64 -6.95
C TYR A 189 -1.49 3.59 -7.96
N HIS A 190 -0.22 3.65 -8.39
CA HIS A 190 0.39 2.71 -9.33
C HIS A 190 0.28 1.26 -8.83
N LYS A 191 0.60 1.02 -7.55
CA LYS A 191 0.41 -0.30 -6.93
C LYS A 191 -1.05 -0.76 -6.91
N LEU A 192 -2.02 0.15 -6.78
CA LEU A 192 -3.45 -0.19 -6.80
C LEU A 192 -3.96 -0.46 -8.22
N VAL A 193 -3.50 0.29 -9.22
CA VAL A 193 -3.80 0.06 -10.64
C VAL A 193 -3.36 -1.34 -11.05
N HIS A 194 -2.10 -1.66 -10.76
CA HIS A 194 -1.46 -2.91 -11.15
C HIS A 194 -1.58 -3.99 -10.07
N PHE A 195 -2.48 -3.80 -9.10
CA PHE A 195 -2.64 -4.70 -7.95
C PHE A 195 -2.80 -6.16 -8.37
N ARG A 196 -3.65 -6.41 -9.37
CA ARG A 196 -3.93 -7.75 -9.88
C ARG A 196 -2.70 -8.39 -10.53
N SER A 197 -1.99 -7.68 -11.39
CA SER A 197 -0.80 -8.21 -12.07
C SER A 197 0.35 -8.43 -11.10
N HIS A 198 0.57 -7.52 -10.14
CA HIS A 198 1.56 -7.72 -9.08
C HIS A 198 1.23 -8.96 -8.24
N LEU A 199 -0.01 -9.10 -7.77
CA LEU A 199 -0.41 -10.26 -6.97
C LEU A 199 -0.28 -11.56 -7.76
N HIS A 200 -0.69 -11.55 -9.03
CA HIS A 200 -0.51 -12.68 -9.93
C HIS A 200 0.96 -13.07 -10.08
N LYS A 201 1.88 -12.10 -10.28
CA LYS A 201 3.33 -12.36 -10.37
C LYS A 201 3.87 -12.98 -9.08
N HIS A 202 3.44 -12.49 -7.91
CA HIS A 202 3.83 -13.08 -6.63
C HIS A 202 3.36 -14.53 -6.48
N VAL A 203 2.08 -14.81 -6.77
CA VAL A 203 1.52 -16.17 -6.68
C VAL A 203 2.18 -17.11 -7.69
N ARG A 204 2.44 -16.63 -8.91
CA ARG A 204 3.16 -17.39 -9.95
C ARG A 204 4.56 -17.80 -9.48
N ASN A 205 5.36 -16.84 -9.02
CA ASN A 205 6.72 -17.11 -8.58
C ASN A 205 6.77 -18.13 -7.43
N GLU A 206 5.83 -18.03 -6.49
CA GLU A 206 5.73 -18.97 -5.37
C GLU A 206 5.31 -20.37 -5.83
N ALA A 207 4.34 -20.47 -6.75
CA ALA A 207 3.93 -21.75 -7.34
C ALA A 207 5.07 -22.40 -8.15
N GLU A 208 5.79 -21.62 -8.95
CA GLU A 208 6.96 -22.10 -9.71
C GLU A 208 8.10 -22.56 -8.79
N ALA A 209 8.34 -21.85 -7.67
CA ALA A 209 9.32 -22.26 -6.68
C ALA A 209 8.95 -23.59 -6.02
N PHE A 210 7.67 -23.78 -5.69
CA PHE A 210 7.15 -25.05 -5.17
C PHE A 210 7.29 -26.19 -6.19
N MET A 211 6.94 -25.95 -7.46
CA MET A 211 7.09 -26.95 -8.51
C MET A 211 8.55 -27.35 -8.71
N SER A 212 9.45 -26.36 -8.76
CA SER A 212 10.89 -26.58 -8.96
C SER A 212 11.55 -27.38 -7.83
N SER A 213 11.05 -27.27 -6.59
CA SER A 213 11.59 -28.04 -5.47
C SER A 213 11.22 -29.52 -5.51
N HIS A 214 10.11 -29.87 -6.18
CA HIS A 214 9.57 -31.23 -6.23
C HIS A 214 9.94 -32.01 -7.51
N ASP A 215 10.49 -31.35 -8.54
CA ASP A 215 10.94 -32.00 -9.79
C ASP A 215 12.19 -32.90 -9.61
N ASN A 216 12.84 -32.90 -8.44
CA ASN A 216 14.10 -33.64 -8.20
C ASN A 216 13.93 -34.96 -7.43
N GLU A 217 12.71 -35.33 -7.05
CA GLU A 217 12.45 -36.56 -6.29
C GLU A 217 11.97 -37.65 -7.27
N ASP A 218 12.90 -38.54 -7.68
CA ASP A 218 12.69 -39.76 -8.48
C ASP A 218 11.85 -40.80 -7.71
N ASP A 219 10.67 -40.44 -7.22
CA ASP A 219 9.80 -41.36 -6.49
C ASP A 219 8.55 -41.72 -7.30
N GLU A 220 8.41 -43.03 -7.51
CA GLU A 220 7.36 -43.75 -8.23
C GLU A 220 5.96 -43.59 -7.58
N GLN A 221 5.84 -42.68 -6.61
CA GLN A 221 4.61 -42.11 -6.08
C GLN A 221 4.46 -40.66 -6.56
N LEU A 222 4.20 -40.54 -7.86
CA LEU A 222 3.67 -39.35 -8.53
C LEU A 222 2.24 -39.05 -8.03
N THR A 223 2.05 -38.90 -6.71
CA THR A 223 0.85 -38.34 -6.10
C THR A 223 0.91 -36.83 -6.20
N CYS A 224 0.72 -36.42 -7.46
CA CYS A 224 0.06 -35.20 -7.93
C CYS A 224 0.50 -33.86 -7.31
N LEU A 225 1.15 -33.06 -8.15
CA LEU A 225 1.14 -31.60 -8.11
C LEU A 225 -0.32 -31.10 -8.21
N THR A 226 -1.09 -31.29 -7.14
CA THR A 226 -2.42 -30.71 -7.01
C THR A 226 -2.28 -29.30 -6.51
N GLU A 227 -3.14 -28.45 -7.04
CA GLU A 227 -3.45 -27.13 -6.51
C GLU A 227 -3.70 -27.15 -5.00
N ASP A 228 -4.37 -28.19 -4.47
CA ASP A 228 -4.56 -28.36 -3.03
C ASP A 228 -3.23 -28.44 -2.26
N ASN A 229 -2.23 -29.16 -2.80
CA ASN A 229 -0.92 -29.27 -2.17
C ASN A 229 -0.18 -27.94 -2.21
N ILE A 230 -0.23 -27.22 -3.35
CA ILE A 230 0.39 -25.90 -3.50
C ILE A 230 -0.28 -24.88 -2.57
N MET A 231 -1.62 -24.84 -2.51
CA MET A 231 -2.36 -23.95 -1.62
C MET A 231 -2.07 -24.26 -0.15
N LYS A 232 -2.01 -25.55 0.21
CA LYS A 232 -1.67 -25.98 1.56
C LYS A 232 -0.26 -25.55 1.95
N ASP A 233 0.69 -25.67 1.03
CA ASP A 233 2.06 -25.21 1.24
C ASP A 233 2.12 -23.69 1.44
N MET A 234 1.48 -22.91 0.55
CA MET A 234 1.37 -21.45 0.67
C MET A 234 0.70 -21.00 1.98
N HIS A 235 -0.19 -21.83 2.54
CA HIS A 235 -0.77 -21.61 3.86
C HIS A 235 0.24 -21.91 4.99
N SER A 236 0.94 -23.04 4.93
CA SER A 236 1.91 -23.43 5.97
C SER A 236 3.18 -22.59 5.98
N SER A 237 3.64 -22.15 4.81
CA SER A 237 4.79 -21.24 4.67
C SER A 237 4.49 -19.83 5.20
N GLY A 238 3.20 -19.51 5.38
CA GLY A 238 2.74 -18.19 5.79
C GLY A 238 2.69 -17.17 4.63
N PHE A 239 2.97 -17.60 3.40
CA PHE A 239 2.94 -16.76 2.21
C PHE A 239 1.63 -15.98 2.05
N ILE A 240 0.48 -16.67 2.18
CA ILE A 240 -0.84 -16.01 2.05
C ILE A 240 -1.06 -14.95 3.14
N LYS A 241 -0.58 -15.20 4.37
CA LYS A 241 -0.68 -14.24 5.47
C LYS A 241 0.17 -13.01 5.17
N LEU A 242 1.39 -13.20 4.67
CA LEU A 242 2.28 -12.11 4.27
C LEU A 242 1.67 -11.25 3.15
N LEU A 243 1.16 -11.88 2.10
CA LEU A 243 0.48 -11.18 1.00
C LEU A 243 -0.73 -10.37 1.48
N TYR A 244 -1.50 -10.94 2.40
CA TYR A 244 -2.64 -10.25 3.00
C TYR A 244 -2.21 -9.02 3.80
N GLN A 245 -1.17 -9.14 4.64
CA GLN A 245 -0.61 -8.03 5.41
C GLN A 245 -0.05 -6.93 4.50
N GLN A 246 0.65 -7.29 3.42
CA GLN A 246 1.13 -6.34 2.42
C GLN A 246 -0.03 -5.59 1.74
N THR A 247 -1.11 -6.31 1.42
CA THR A 247 -2.33 -5.72 0.84
C THR A 247 -3.00 -4.75 1.82
N GLN A 248 -3.14 -5.15 3.10
CA GLN A 248 -3.68 -4.26 4.13
C GLN A 248 -2.80 -3.01 4.33
N SER A 249 -1.48 -3.16 4.36
CA SER A 249 -0.55 -2.03 4.44
C SER A 249 -0.71 -1.08 3.26
N LEU A 250 -0.87 -1.60 2.04
CA LEU A 250 -1.15 -0.79 0.85
C LEU A 250 -2.47 -0.01 0.99
N PHE A 251 -3.51 -0.65 1.51
CA PHE A 251 -4.81 0.01 1.72
C PHE A 251 -4.74 1.09 2.79
N SER A 252 -4.04 0.84 3.90
CA SER A 252 -3.81 1.85 4.94
C SER A 252 -3.01 3.04 4.40
N GLN A 253 -1.98 2.80 3.58
CA GLN A 253 -1.24 3.86 2.90
C GLN A 253 -2.14 4.68 1.97
N ALA A 254 -3.01 4.04 1.19
CA ALA A 254 -3.96 4.72 0.32
C ALA A 254 -4.92 5.63 1.09
N ARG A 255 -5.46 5.15 2.22
CA ARG A 255 -6.34 5.94 3.09
C ARG A 255 -5.61 7.14 3.69
N PHE A 256 -4.39 6.93 4.19
CA PHE A 256 -3.58 8.01 4.78
C PHE A 256 -3.25 9.12 3.76
N GLN A 257 -2.98 8.74 2.51
CA GLN A 257 -2.69 9.72 1.44
C GLN A 257 -3.92 10.54 1.03
N TYR A 258 -5.12 9.97 1.15
CA TYR A 258 -6.39 10.62 0.81
C TYR A 258 -6.95 11.49 1.95
N MET A 259 -6.74 11.09 3.21
CA MET A 259 -7.16 11.85 4.39
C MET A 259 -5.94 12.41 5.13
N PRO A 260 -5.32 13.51 4.66
CA PRO A 260 -4.34 14.21 5.48
C PRO A 260 -5.09 14.70 6.72
N SER A 261 -4.78 14.12 7.87
CA SER A 261 -5.35 14.43 9.18
C SER A 261 -5.50 15.95 9.35
N SER A 262 -6.70 16.47 9.09
CA SER A 262 -7.03 17.89 9.17
C SER A 262 -7.09 18.39 10.62
N THR A 263 -6.70 17.55 11.58
CA THR A 263 -6.82 17.79 13.02
C THR A 263 -5.50 18.07 13.75
N ARG A 264 -4.32 18.00 13.12
CA ARG A 264 -3.04 18.15 13.85
C ARG A 264 -2.40 19.55 13.88
N LYS A 265 -3.05 20.59 13.34
CA LYS A 265 -2.47 21.95 13.34
C LYS A 265 -3.46 23.09 13.62
N ARG A 266 -4.18 22.97 14.73
CA ARG A 266 -4.82 24.12 15.41
C ARG A 266 -4.67 23.97 16.93
N ARG A 267 -3.45 24.18 17.45
CA ARG A 267 -3.18 24.50 18.87
C ARG A 267 -1.68 24.73 19.06
N SER A 268 -1.21 25.95 18.77
CA SER A 268 0.00 26.57 19.38
C SER A 268 0.38 27.88 18.69
N ARG A 269 -0.57 28.81 18.60
CA ARG A 269 -0.43 30.26 18.31
C ARG A 269 -1.89 30.72 18.21
N GLU A 270 -2.48 31.37 19.19
CA GLU A 270 -2.10 32.64 19.80
C GLU A 270 -2.52 32.63 21.28
N GLN A 271 -1.60 32.97 22.20
CA GLN A 271 -1.98 33.63 23.45
C GLN A 271 -2.03 35.13 23.15
N PRO A 272 -3.12 35.84 23.48
CA PRO A 272 -3.09 37.29 23.53
C PRO A 272 -2.28 37.70 24.75
N LEU A 273 -1.17 38.40 24.53
CA LEU A 273 -0.51 39.16 25.58
C LEU A 273 -1.45 40.30 25.96
N PHE A 274 -2.05 40.18 27.15
CA PHE A 274 -2.55 41.31 27.92
C PHE A 274 -1.38 42.27 28.12
N ASN A 275 -1.47 43.46 27.51
CA ASN A 275 -0.66 44.59 27.92
C ASN A 275 -1.48 45.33 28.99
N ASP A 276 -1.25 44.96 30.24
CA ASP A 276 -1.50 45.85 31.37
C ASP A 276 -0.23 46.69 31.54
N ASP A 277 -0.24 47.90 31.00
CA ASP A 277 0.67 48.97 31.44
C ASP A 277 -0.15 50.26 31.49
N ASP A 278 -0.84 50.40 32.61
CA ASP A 278 -1.17 51.68 33.21
C ASP A 278 0.15 52.38 33.57
N GLN A 279 0.41 53.54 32.99
CA GLN A 279 1.17 54.57 33.69
C GLN A 279 0.64 55.97 33.39
N GLU A 280 -0.06 56.47 34.39
CA GLU A 280 -0.32 57.87 34.71
C GLU A 280 0.83 58.80 34.30
N SER A 281 0.50 59.89 33.61
CA SER A 281 1.21 61.15 33.84
C SER A 281 0.21 62.30 33.81
N TYR A 282 -0.03 62.82 35.00
CA TYR A 282 -0.53 64.17 35.26
C TYR A 282 0.47 65.18 34.67
N SER A 283 -0.03 66.17 33.95
CA SER A 283 0.64 67.46 33.81
C SER A 283 -0.40 68.57 33.99
N GLU A 284 -0.42 69.11 35.20
CA GLU A 284 -0.76 70.50 35.47
C GLU A 284 0.31 71.38 34.77
N GLU A 285 -0.09 72.43 34.05
CA GLU A 285 0.51 73.76 34.22
C GLU A 285 -0.30 74.84 33.49
N GLU A 286 -0.39 75.96 34.20
CA GLU A 286 -1.08 77.21 33.90
C GLU A 286 -0.42 77.97 32.72
N VAL A 287 -1.21 78.71 31.94
CA VAL A 287 -1.24 80.20 31.81
C VAL A 287 -2.29 80.58 30.76
#